data_AF-A0A918TVN8-F1
#
_entry.id   AF-A0A918TVN8-F1
#
_cell.length_a   1.000
_cell.length_b   1.000
_cell.length_c   1.000
_cell.angle_alpha   90.00
_cell.angle_beta   90.00
_cell.angle_gamma   90.00
#
_symmetry.space_group_name_H-M   'P 1'
#
loop_
_entity.id
_entity.type
_entity.pdbx_description
1 polymer ?
#
loop_
_entity_poly.entity_id
_entity_poly.type
_entity_poly.pdbx_seq_one_letter_code
_entity_poly.pdbx_strand_id
1 'polypeptide(L)'
;MADNNKQSKWSDFFFYALPVVSPGLTVLCTTQIGGTEGAGKILLIVCAAISAMLAPLLSLVAQRRYRQVEGIKFEAAMSAVIDHMGTLTSGPDDSLAILRQIHDRLITTLAKDVSSRARAAFYSLDEEGRLKREVVYGGANPPERFDEKDEQALLNAIMQGEPVYIDDNRDTKGNLKINLGDDYQSALVAPAYAGSVAQGVLIIDAPKAKELSKVRKSYVLVFAHMIGTATALGRRAAAE
;
A
#
# COMPACT_ATOMS: atom_id res chain seq x y z
N MET A 1 -5.24 -22.39 30.63
CA MET A 1 -5.08 -21.84 29.27
C MET A 1 -3.86 -20.91 29.20
N ALA A 2 -2.65 -21.43 29.46
CA ALA A 2 -1.45 -20.59 29.63
C ALA A 2 -0.13 -21.21 29.11
N ASP A 3 -0.17 -22.12 28.12
CA ASP A 3 1.06 -22.76 27.61
C ASP A 3 1.34 -22.56 26.11
N ASN A 4 0.42 -22.01 25.31
CA ASN A 4 0.65 -21.85 23.86
C ASN A 4 1.51 -20.64 23.47
N ASN A 5 1.80 -19.71 24.39
CA ASN A 5 2.42 -18.43 24.03
C ASN A 5 3.97 -18.47 24.05
N LYS A 6 4.58 -19.46 24.71
CA LYS A 6 6.06 -19.62 24.76
C LYS A 6 6.62 -20.41 23.57
N GLN A 7 5.85 -21.37 23.06
CA GLN A 7 6.26 -22.22 21.93
C GLN A 7 6.32 -21.42 20.61
N SER A 8 5.41 -20.45 20.42
CA SER A 8 5.41 -19.57 19.24
C SER A 8 6.67 -18.70 19.15
N LYS A 9 7.13 -18.09 20.24
CA LYS A 9 8.31 -17.20 20.21
C LYS A 9 9.60 -17.93 19.83
N TRP A 10 9.78 -19.17 20.30
CA TRP A 10 10.93 -19.99 19.93
C TRP A 10 10.84 -20.46 18.48
N SER A 11 9.65 -20.87 18.01
CA SER A 11 9.47 -21.22 16.61
C SER A 11 9.71 -20.03 15.69
N ASP A 12 9.26 -18.83 16.07
CA ASP A 12 9.45 -17.61 15.30
C ASP A 12 10.92 -17.22 15.27
N PHE A 13 11.62 -17.29 16.42
CA PHE A 13 13.06 -17.04 16.48
C PHE A 13 13.86 -17.98 15.57
N PHE A 14 13.65 -19.30 15.67
CA PHE A 14 14.32 -20.26 14.80
C PHE A 14 13.99 -20.01 13.32
N PHE A 15 12.76 -19.63 13.02
CA PHE A 15 12.32 -19.45 11.64
C PHE A 15 12.87 -18.17 10.98
N TYR A 16 13.06 -17.08 11.74
CA TYR A 16 13.73 -15.87 11.26
C TYR A 16 15.27 -15.97 11.29
N ALA A 17 15.84 -16.73 12.24
CA ALA A 17 17.28 -16.86 12.39
C ALA A 17 17.88 -17.95 11.47
N LEU A 18 17.20 -19.09 11.25
CA LEU A 18 17.74 -20.19 10.43
C LEU A 18 18.17 -19.77 9.01
N PRO A 19 17.40 -18.93 8.27
CA PRO A 19 17.80 -18.49 6.94
C PRO A 19 19.12 -17.71 6.92
N VAL A 20 19.48 -17.07 8.04
CA VAL A 20 20.73 -16.31 8.21
C VAL A 20 21.85 -17.22 8.74
N VAL A 21 21.53 -18.15 9.63
CA VAL A 21 22.49 -19.07 10.25
C VAL A 21 22.92 -20.20 9.30
N SER A 22 22.04 -20.66 8.41
CA SER A 22 22.32 -21.75 7.46
C SER A 22 23.47 -21.42 6.47
N PRO A 23 23.51 -20.24 5.82
CA PRO A 23 24.66 -19.85 5.00
C PRO A 23 25.96 -19.76 5.81
N GLY A 24 25.88 -19.23 7.04
CA GLY A 24 27.03 -19.18 7.96
C GLY A 24 27.58 -20.56 8.35
N LEU A 25 26.70 -21.51 8.65
CA LEU A 25 27.07 -22.91 8.89
C LEU A 25 27.68 -23.58 7.64
N THR A 26 27.17 -23.24 6.45
CA THR A 26 27.71 -23.77 5.19
C THR A 26 29.16 -23.33 4.97
N VAL A 27 29.50 -22.08 5.28
CA VAL A 27 30.87 -21.55 5.20
C VAL A 27 31.80 -22.20 6.25
N LEU A 28 31.30 -22.43 7.46
CA LEU A 28 32.07 -23.12 8.50
C LEU A 28 32.34 -24.60 8.15
N CYS A 29 31.35 -25.30 7.59
CA CYS A 29 31.54 -26.67 7.14
C CYS A 29 32.51 -26.76 5.95
N THR A 30 32.42 -25.85 4.97
CA THR A 30 33.32 -25.85 3.80
C THR A 30 34.77 -25.48 4.13
N THR A 31 35.00 -24.63 5.13
CA THR A 31 36.35 -24.29 5.59
C THR A 31 37.04 -25.44 6.33
N GLN A 32 36.28 -26.31 7.02
CA GLN A 32 36.83 -27.50 7.71
C GLN A 32 36.98 -28.75 6.83
N ILE A 33 36.38 -28.77 5.63
CA ILE A 33 36.52 -29.87 4.65
C ILE A 33 37.97 -30.05 4.18
N GLY A 34 38.80 -29.00 4.22
CA GLY A 34 40.22 -29.08 3.84
C GLY A 34 41.10 -29.88 4.80
N GLY A 35 40.67 -30.04 6.06
CA GLY A 35 41.46 -30.70 7.12
C GLY A 35 40.97 -32.09 7.54
N THR A 36 39.97 -32.65 6.86
CA THR A 36 39.34 -33.93 7.23
C THR A 36 39.40 -34.92 6.06
N GLU A 37 39.83 -36.16 6.34
CA GLU A 37 39.89 -37.25 5.36
C GLU A 37 38.83 -38.34 5.64
N GLY A 38 38.50 -39.13 4.62
CA GLY A 38 37.58 -40.26 4.75
C GLY A 38 36.11 -39.87 5.00
N ALA A 39 35.42 -40.66 5.83
CA ALA A 39 33.98 -40.54 6.06
C ALA A 39 33.54 -39.19 6.66
N GLY A 40 34.41 -38.53 7.44
CA GLY A 40 34.12 -37.21 8.02
C GLY A 40 33.96 -36.11 6.97
N LYS A 41 34.73 -36.19 5.87
CA LYS A 41 34.64 -35.25 4.75
C LYS A 41 33.29 -35.36 4.02
N ILE A 42 32.81 -36.59 3.83
CA ILE A 42 31.51 -36.88 3.21
C ILE A 42 30.39 -36.30 4.06
N LEU A 43 30.45 -36.50 5.39
CA LEU A 43 29.44 -35.98 6.32
C LEU A 43 29.37 -34.45 6.29
N LEU A 44 30.52 -33.76 6.28
CA LEU A 44 30.55 -32.29 6.18
C LEU A 44 30.00 -31.76 4.85
N ILE A 45 30.28 -32.44 3.73
CA ILE A 45 29.73 -32.07 2.41
C ILE A 45 28.20 -32.22 2.41
N VAL A 46 27.68 -33.32 2.97
CA VAL A 46 26.23 -33.56 3.08
C VAL A 46 25.57 -32.51 3.97
N CYS A 47 26.15 -32.19 5.13
CA CYS A 47 25.64 -31.13 6.00
C CYS A 47 25.63 -29.75 5.32
N ALA A 48 26.69 -29.40 4.59
CA ALA A 48 26.76 -28.15 3.83
C ALA A 48 25.68 -28.09 2.73
N ALA A 49 25.46 -29.18 2.00
CA ALA A 49 24.45 -29.26 0.96
C ALA A 49 23.01 -29.15 1.52
N ILE A 50 22.71 -29.85 2.62
CA ILE A 50 21.42 -29.76 3.30
C ILE A 50 21.16 -28.33 3.80
N SER A 51 22.17 -27.69 4.39
CA SER A 51 22.06 -26.31 4.88
C SER A 51 21.76 -25.34 3.73
N ALA A 52 22.49 -25.44 2.61
CA ALA A 52 22.28 -24.58 1.44
C ALA A 52 20.89 -24.76 0.80
N MET A 53 20.31 -25.96 0.84
CA MET A 53 18.96 -26.22 0.32
C MET A 53 17.83 -25.76 1.27
N LEU A 54 18.07 -25.73 2.58
CA LEU A 54 17.08 -25.30 3.56
C LEU A 54 16.81 -23.79 3.52
N ALA A 55 17.82 -22.95 3.24
CA ALA A 55 17.66 -21.50 3.18
C ALA A 55 16.61 -21.00 2.18
N PRO A 56 16.62 -21.41 0.88
CA PRO A 56 15.59 -20.99 -0.06
C PRO A 56 14.21 -21.54 0.31
N LEU A 57 14.11 -22.78 0.78
CA LEU A 57 12.84 -23.36 1.25
C LEU A 57 12.23 -22.57 2.42
N LEU A 58 13.04 -22.25 3.43
CA LEU A 58 12.59 -21.46 4.58
C LEU A 58 12.24 -20.02 4.18
N SER A 59 12.98 -19.41 3.26
CA SER A 59 12.64 -18.08 2.72
C SER A 59 11.29 -18.07 2.02
N LEU A 60 10.95 -19.13 1.27
CA LEU A 60 9.65 -19.26 0.61
C LEU A 60 8.51 -19.44 1.61
N VAL A 61 8.71 -20.27 2.65
CA VAL A 61 7.70 -20.44 3.71
C VAL A 61 7.55 -19.14 4.52
N ALA A 62 8.64 -18.42 4.76
CA ALA A 62 8.61 -17.11 5.43
C ALA A 62 7.87 -16.07 4.62
N GLN A 63 8.13 -15.99 3.32
CA GLN A 63 7.36 -15.13 2.42
C GLN A 63 5.88 -15.50 2.41
N ARG A 64 5.51 -16.79 2.43
CA ARG A 64 4.10 -17.21 2.49
C ARG A 64 3.43 -16.74 3.78
N ARG A 65 4.07 -16.94 4.94
CA ARG A 65 3.52 -16.46 6.23
C ARG A 65 3.47 -14.94 6.30
N TYR A 66 4.50 -14.26 5.82
CA TYR A 66 4.53 -12.80 5.78
C TYR A 66 3.36 -12.25 4.93
N ARG A 67 3.13 -12.82 3.75
CA ARG A 67 1.97 -12.51 2.91
C ARG A 67 0.63 -12.81 3.58
N GLN A 68 0.55 -13.92 4.33
CA GLN A 68 -0.67 -14.23 5.10
C GLN A 68 -0.93 -13.18 6.19
N VAL A 69 0.09 -12.77 6.93
CA VAL A 69 -0.05 -11.75 7.98
C VAL A 69 -0.41 -10.38 7.38
N GLU A 70 0.19 -10.00 6.26
CA GLU A 70 -0.20 -8.79 5.53
C GLU A 70 -1.64 -8.88 5.02
N GLY A 71 -2.05 -10.04 4.49
CA GLY A 71 -3.42 -10.30 4.07
C GLY A 71 -4.43 -10.14 5.21
N ILE A 72 -4.14 -10.69 6.40
CA ILE A 72 -5.00 -10.55 7.59
C ILE A 72 -5.09 -9.08 8.04
N LYS A 73 -3.97 -8.34 8.01
CA LYS A 73 -3.97 -6.91 8.37
C LYS A 73 -4.78 -6.08 7.38
N PHE A 74 -4.64 -6.38 6.09
CA PHE A 74 -5.41 -5.76 5.02
C PHE A 74 -6.91 -6.06 5.19
N GLU A 75 -7.27 -7.32 5.38
CA GLU A 75 -8.65 -7.76 5.60
C GLU A 75 -9.26 -7.09 6.84
N ALA A 76 -8.54 -7.04 7.95
CA ALA A 76 -8.99 -6.36 9.16
C ALA A 76 -9.16 -4.84 8.95
N ALA A 77 -8.26 -4.20 8.21
CA ALA A 77 -8.39 -2.78 7.85
C ALA A 77 -9.62 -2.54 6.97
N MET A 78 -9.86 -3.42 5.99
CA MET A 78 -11.00 -3.31 5.09
C MET A 78 -12.33 -3.61 5.76
N SER A 79 -12.40 -4.62 6.63
CA SER A 79 -13.59 -4.92 7.42
C SER A 79 -14.02 -3.70 8.24
N ALA A 80 -13.08 -3.05 8.93
CA ALA A 80 -13.38 -1.85 9.70
C ALA A 80 -13.89 -0.69 8.82
N VAL A 81 -13.34 -0.52 7.62
CA VAL A 81 -13.86 0.48 6.67
C VAL A 81 -15.30 0.16 6.25
N ILE A 82 -15.59 -1.11 5.94
CA ILE A 82 -16.92 -1.55 5.54
C ILE A 82 -17.93 -1.35 6.69
N ASP A 83 -17.55 -1.69 7.93
CA ASP A 83 -18.39 -1.48 9.11
C ASP A 83 -18.70 0.01 9.33
N HIS A 84 -17.69 0.88 9.19
CA HIS A 84 -17.89 2.33 9.26
C HIS A 84 -18.77 2.86 8.13
N MET A 85 -18.60 2.37 6.89
CA MET A 85 -19.48 2.72 5.78
C MET A 85 -20.93 2.26 6.03
N GLY A 86 -21.12 1.07 6.61
CA GLY A 86 -22.44 0.60 7.04
C GLY A 86 -23.04 1.51 8.10
N THR A 87 -22.24 1.97 9.06
CA THR A 87 -22.69 2.92 10.09
C THR A 87 -23.16 4.25 9.47
N LEU A 88 -22.46 4.76 8.45
CA LEU A 88 -22.86 5.98 7.73
C LEU A 88 -24.24 5.86 7.06
N THR A 89 -24.70 4.65 6.72
CA THR A 89 -26.03 4.47 6.11
C THR A 89 -27.18 4.76 7.08
N SER A 90 -26.91 4.75 8.38
CA SER A 90 -27.90 5.01 9.43
C SER A 90 -28.01 6.49 9.83
N GLY A 91 -27.26 7.40 9.18
CA GLY A 91 -27.27 8.83 9.50
C GLY A 91 -26.81 9.16 10.92
N PRO A 92 -25.63 8.70 11.38
CA PRO A 92 -25.20 8.93 12.75
C PRO A 92 -24.76 10.40 12.96
N ASP A 93 -24.95 10.91 14.18
CA ASP A 93 -24.57 12.28 14.56
C ASP A 93 -23.07 12.59 14.31
N ASP A 94 -22.21 11.58 14.37
CA ASP A 94 -20.76 11.68 14.18
C ASP A 94 -20.30 11.29 12.75
N SER A 95 -21.20 11.36 11.76
CA SER A 95 -20.95 11.00 10.36
C SER A 95 -19.65 11.57 9.78
N LEU A 96 -19.33 12.84 10.04
CA LEU A 96 -18.10 13.47 9.58
C LEU A 96 -16.82 12.88 10.21
N ALA A 97 -16.88 12.48 11.48
CA ALA A 97 -15.76 11.85 12.16
C ALA A 97 -15.51 10.44 11.60
N ILE A 98 -16.58 9.67 11.40
CA ILE A 98 -16.54 8.34 10.77
C ILE A 98 -15.99 8.43 9.34
N LEU A 99 -16.44 9.41 8.55
CA LEU A 99 -15.95 9.65 7.20
C LEU A 99 -14.44 9.90 7.17
N ARG A 100 -13.94 10.77 8.06
CA ARG A 100 -12.50 11.05 8.17
C ARG A 100 -11.70 9.80 8.54
N GLN A 101 -12.21 8.95 9.43
CA GLN A 101 -11.56 7.69 9.78
C GLN A 101 -11.48 6.73 8.59
N ILE A 102 -12.56 6.63 7.80
CA ILE A 102 -12.56 5.81 6.57
C ILE A 102 -11.50 6.33 5.60
N HIS A 103 -11.52 7.63 5.31
CA HIS A 103 -10.59 8.30 4.41
C HIS A 103 -9.13 8.09 4.82
N ASP A 104 -8.79 8.38 6.08
CA ASP A 104 -7.44 8.22 6.61
C ASP A 104 -6.95 6.76 6.50
N ARG A 105 -7.81 5.80 6.83
CA ARG A 105 -7.47 4.38 6.80
C ARG A 105 -7.24 3.87 5.38
N LEU A 106 -8.10 4.27 4.43
CA LEU A 106 -7.98 3.90 3.02
C LEU A 106 -6.70 4.46 2.40
N ILE A 107 -6.44 5.76 2.57
CA ILE A 107 -5.26 6.41 2.00
C ILE A 107 -3.98 5.89 2.65
N THR A 108 -3.95 5.73 3.97
CA THR A 108 -2.80 5.18 4.68
C THR A 108 -2.46 3.78 4.21
N THR A 109 -3.48 2.92 4.06
CA THR A 109 -3.30 1.53 3.60
C THR A 109 -2.73 1.52 2.17
N LEU A 110 -3.33 2.30 1.29
CA LEU A 110 -2.92 2.40 -0.10
C LEU A 110 -1.48 2.91 -0.26
N ALA A 111 -1.15 4.03 0.39
CA ALA A 111 0.17 4.62 0.27
C ALA A 111 1.27 3.66 0.76
N LYS A 112 1.06 3.02 1.91
CA LYS A 112 2.01 2.06 2.50
C LYS A 112 2.24 0.84 1.60
N ASP A 113 1.19 0.36 0.94
CA ASP A 113 1.25 -0.82 0.07
C ASP A 113 1.91 -0.50 -1.28
N VAL A 114 1.70 0.71 -1.80
CA VAL A 114 2.25 1.15 -3.08
C VAL A 114 3.74 1.48 -3.00
N SER A 115 4.17 2.29 -2.03
CA SER A 115 5.58 2.53 -1.74
C SER A 115 5.77 3.10 -0.34
N SER A 116 6.84 2.69 0.35
CA SER A 116 7.25 3.25 1.65
C SER A 116 7.43 4.78 1.66
N ARG A 117 7.60 5.41 0.49
CA ARG A 117 7.77 6.85 0.32
C ARG A 117 6.67 7.51 -0.51
N ALA A 118 5.64 6.76 -0.90
CA ALA A 118 4.50 7.34 -1.59
C ALA A 118 3.74 8.27 -0.63
N ARG A 119 3.22 9.35 -1.19
CA ARG A 119 2.18 10.15 -0.57
C ARG A 119 0.88 9.90 -1.34
N ALA A 120 -0.23 9.91 -0.63
CA ALA A 120 -1.54 9.79 -1.24
C ALA A 120 -2.46 10.86 -0.64
N ALA A 121 -3.27 11.47 -1.49
CA ALA A 121 -4.21 12.50 -1.11
C ALA A 121 -5.52 12.34 -1.88
N PHE A 122 -6.63 12.59 -1.20
CA PHE A 122 -7.95 12.63 -1.82
C PHE A 122 -8.47 14.06 -1.82
N TYR A 123 -8.97 14.47 -2.97
CA TYR A 123 -9.64 15.74 -3.19
C TYR A 123 -11.09 15.46 -3.54
N SER A 124 -12.02 16.00 -2.75
CA SER A 124 -13.44 15.90 -3.04
C SER A 124 -13.87 17.02 -3.99
N LEU A 125 -14.89 16.75 -4.81
CA LEU A 125 -15.57 17.79 -5.60
C LEU A 125 -16.57 18.53 -4.71
N ASP A 126 -16.38 19.83 -4.51
CA ASP A 126 -17.35 20.67 -3.81
C ASP A 126 -18.60 20.96 -4.68
N GLU A 127 -19.57 21.68 -4.13
CA GLU A 127 -20.82 22.02 -4.82
C GLU A 127 -20.59 22.91 -6.06
N GLU A 128 -19.49 23.65 -6.08
CA GLU A 128 -19.08 24.47 -7.23
C GLU A 128 -18.29 23.65 -8.27
N GLY A 129 -18.09 22.35 -8.04
CA GLY A 129 -17.33 21.46 -8.92
C GLY A 129 -15.81 21.62 -8.80
N ARG A 130 -15.32 22.25 -7.73
CA ARG A 130 -13.88 22.46 -7.48
C ARG A 130 -13.30 21.38 -6.60
N LEU A 131 -12.00 21.17 -6.73
CA LEU A 131 -11.29 20.13 -5.97
C LEU A 131 -10.75 20.68 -4.65
N LYS A 132 -11.24 20.13 -3.54
CA LYS A 132 -10.77 20.45 -2.19
C LYS A 132 -10.16 19.22 -1.52
N ARG A 133 -8.94 19.37 -0.99
CA ARG A 133 -8.28 18.28 -0.26
C ARG A 133 -9.05 17.93 1.02
N GLU A 134 -9.44 16.67 1.16
CA GLU A 134 -10.08 16.15 2.38
C GLU A 134 -9.07 15.48 3.31
N VAL A 135 -8.13 14.74 2.74
CA VAL A 135 -7.21 13.90 3.50
C VAL A 135 -5.91 13.70 2.72
N VAL A 136 -4.81 13.55 3.47
CA VAL A 136 -3.48 13.26 2.94
C VAL A 136 -2.74 12.34 3.90
N TYR A 137 -1.96 11.43 3.35
CA TYR A 137 -0.98 10.64 4.07
C TYR A 137 0.39 10.73 3.39
N GLY A 138 1.43 10.87 4.22
CA GLY A 138 2.82 10.79 3.80
C GLY A 138 3.41 12.13 3.30
N GLY A 139 4.72 12.29 3.52
CA GLY A 139 5.55 13.37 2.98
C GLY A 139 5.06 14.79 3.27
N ALA A 140 5.42 15.72 2.38
CA ALA A 140 5.00 17.11 2.47
C ALA A 140 3.52 17.25 2.11
N ASN A 141 2.80 18.13 2.80
CA ASN A 141 1.40 18.39 2.49
C ASN A 141 1.27 19.01 1.09
N PRO A 142 0.48 18.40 0.18
CA PRO A 142 0.19 19.00 -1.13
C PRO A 142 -0.69 20.26 -0.94
N PRO A 143 -0.99 21.04 -1.97
CA PRO A 143 -1.85 22.21 -1.79
C PRO A 143 -3.26 21.79 -1.34
N GLU A 144 -3.97 22.67 -0.62
CA GLU A 144 -5.37 22.40 -0.22
C GLU A 144 -6.32 22.46 -1.41
N ARG A 145 -5.99 23.30 -2.40
CA ARG A 145 -6.69 23.48 -3.67
C ARG A 145 -5.69 23.61 -4.80
N PHE A 146 -6.06 23.15 -5.99
CA PHE A 146 -5.23 23.31 -7.18
C PHE A 146 -5.36 24.72 -7.75
N ASP A 147 -4.39 25.12 -8.56
CA ASP A 147 -4.61 26.27 -9.45
C ASP A 147 -5.61 25.89 -10.56
N GLU A 148 -6.16 26.89 -11.24
CA GLU A 148 -7.20 26.70 -12.25
C GLU A 148 -6.77 25.75 -13.38
N LYS A 149 -5.49 25.76 -13.74
CA LYS A 149 -4.95 24.94 -14.83
C LYS A 149 -4.85 23.48 -14.43
N ASP A 150 -4.25 23.19 -13.28
CA ASP A 150 -4.12 21.85 -12.75
C ASP A 150 -5.48 21.27 -12.38
N GLU A 151 -6.38 22.09 -11.82
CA GLU A 151 -7.76 21.71 -11.51
C GLU A 151 -8.50 21.28 -12.77
N GLN A 152 -8.48 22.07 -13.84
CA GLN A 152 -9.14 21.71 -15.10
C GLN A 152 -8.55 20.42 -15.70
N ALA A 153 -7.24 20.22 -15.60
CA ALA A 153 -6.59 19.00 -16.08
C ALA A 153 -7.03 17.76 -15.29
N LEU A 154 -7.17 17.89 -13.96
CA LEU A 154 -7.71 16.85 -13.10
C LEU A 154 -9.19 16.58 -13.35
N LEU A 155 -10.01 17.61 -13.54
CA LEU A 155 -11.43 17.46 -13.91
C LEU A 155 -11.58 16.70 -15.23
N ASN A 156 -10.74 17.01 -16.22
CA ASN A 156 -10.74 16.27 -17.49
C ASN A 156 -10.35 14.80 -17.28
N ALA A 157 -9.37 14.52 -16.41
CA ALA A 157 -8.99 13.14 -16.06
C ALA A 157 -10.12 12.41 -15.31
N ILE A 158 -10.85 13.11 -14.43
CA ILE A 158 -12.04 12.57 -13.78
C ILE A 158 -13.06 12.16 -14.83
N MET A 159 -13.42 13.06 -15.75
CA MET A 159 -14.42 12.81 -16.79
C MET A 159 -14.07 11.65 -17.73
N GLN A 160 -12.78 11.31 -17.89
CA GLN A 160 -12.34 10.15 -18.66
C GLN A 160 -12.65 8.81 -17.97
N GLY A 161 -12.87 8.81 -16.66
CA GLY A 161 -13.28 7.63 -15.88
C GLY A 161 -12.15 6.62 -15.60
N GLU A 162 -10.95 6.84 -16.12
CA GLU A 162 -9.84 5.89 -16.05
C GLU A 162 -8.63 6.46 -15.29
N PRO A 163 -7.86 5.63 -14.55
CA PRO A 163 -6.64 6.08 -13.91
C PRO A 163 -5.56 6.47 -14.92
N VAL A 164 -4.95 7.62 -14.67
CA VAL A 164 -3.86 8.18 -15.45
C VAL A 164 -2.54 7.99 -14.71
N TYR A 165 -1.55 7.40 -15.38
CA TYR A 165 -0.18 7.34 -14.88
C TYR A 165 0.64 8.50 -15.42
N ILE A 166 1.38 9.12 -14.52
CA ILE A 166 2.43 10.09 -14.79
C ILE A 166 3.73 9.41 -14.39
N ASP A 167 4.40 8.78 -15.36
CA ASP A 167 5.66 8.07 -15.11
C ASP A 167 6.79 9.02 -14.71
N ASP A 168 6.82 10.21 -15.31
CA ASP A 168 7.75 11.28 -14.98
C ASP A 168 7.06 12.63 -15.21
N ASN A 169 6.88 13.41 -14.15
CA ASN A 169 6.22 14.70 -14.19
C ASN A 169 7.09 15.78 -14.84
N ARG A 170 8.40 15.52 -15.00
CA ARG A 170 9.34 16.38 -15.71
C ARG A 170 9.28 16.16 -17.23
N ASP A 171 8.93 14.95 -17.66
CA ASP A 171 8.74 14.56 -19.06
C ASP A 171 7.43 13.77 -19.23
N THR A 172 6.31 14.48 -19.25
CA THR A 172 4.99 13.84 -19.32
C THR A 172 4.67 13.27 -20.71
N LYS A 173 5.46 13.59 -21.74
CA LYS A 173 5.23 13.18 -23.15
C LYS A 173 3.81 13.46 -23.66
N GLY A 174 3.22 14.57 -23.21
CA GLY A 174 1.85 14.96 -23.57
C GLY A 174 0.76 14.36 -22.68
N ASN A 175 1.11 13.55 -21.68
CA ASN A 175 0.17 13.13 -20.63
C ASN A 175 -0.11 14.26 -19.64
N LEU A 176 -1.08 14.02 -18.75
CA LEU A 176 -1.45 14.88 -17.63
C LEU A 176 -0.20 15.39 -16.89
N LYS A 177 -0.15 16.71 -16.69
CA LYS A 177 0.88 17.39 -15.91
C LYS A 177 0.21 18.18 -14.81
N ILE A 178 0.60 17.91 -13.57
CA ILE A 178 0.10 18.58 -12.37
C ILE A 178 1.27 18.93 -11.45
N ASN A 179 1.15 19.96 -10.63
CA ASN A 179 2.17 20.30 -9.65
C ASN A 179 2.16 19.30 -8.48
N LEU A 180 3.16 18.42 -8.45
CA LEU A 180 3.35 17.44 -7.36
C LEU A 180 4.24 17.98 -6.22
N GLY A 181 4.82 19.18 -6.38
CA GLY A 181 5.92 19.67 -5.55
C GLY A 181 7.29 19.14 -5.97
N ASP A 182 8.35 19.67 -5.38
CA ASP A 182 9.73 19.43 -5.81
C ASP A 182 10.25 18.01 -5.52
N ASP A 183 9.67 17.36 -4.50
CA ASP A 183 10.12 16.05 -4.01
C ASP A 183 9.56 14.85 -4.79
N TYR A 184 8.61 15.08 -5.70
CA TYR A 184 7.82 14.04 -6.35
C TYR A 184 7.99 14.05 -7.88
N GLN A 185 8.16 12.87 -8.46
CA GLN A 185 8.44 12.72 -9.90
C GLN A 185 7.44 11.83 -10.62
N SER A 186 6.82 10.86 -9.96
CA SER A 186 5.75 10.07 -10.58
C SER A 186 4.45 10.22 -9.82
N ALA A 187 3.34 10.07 -10.52
CA ALA A 187 2.01 10.09 -9.94
C ALA A 187 1.06 9.11 -10.62
N LEU A 188 0.03 8.71 -9.89
CA LEU A 188 -1.12 7.97 -10.35
C LEU A 188 -2.35 8.75 -9.90
N VAL A 189 -3.11 9.22 -10.87
CA VAL A 189 -4.34 9.98 -10.66
C VAL A 189 -5.51 9.06 -10.98
N ALA A 190 -6.35 8.76 -9.99
CA ALA A 190 -7.48 7.86 -10.13
C ALA A 190 -8.78 8.59 -9.75
N PRO A 191 -9.82 8.55 -10.60
CA PRO A 191 -11.07 9.19 -10.27
C PRO A 191 -11.84 8.42 -9.20
N ALA A 192 -12.46 9.16 -8.28
CA ALA A 192 -13.27 8.58 -7.22
C ALA A 192 -14.75 8.77 -7.55
N TYR A 193 -15.45 7.66 -7.74
CA TYR A 193 -16.88 7.64 -8.06
C TYR A 193 -17.71 6.96 -6.98
N ALA A 194 -18.96 7.41 -6.82
CA ALA A 194 -20.03 6.71 -6.13
C ALA A 194 -21.13 6.37 -7.16
N GLY A 195 -21.14 5.13 -7.65
CA GLY A 195 -21.95 4.78 -8.82
C GLY A 195 -21.48 5.56 -10.05
N SER A 196 -22.39 6.31 -10.68
CA SER A 196 -22.09 7.18 -11.84
C SER A 196 -21.65 8.60 -11.46
N VAL A 197 -21.70 8.97 -10.18
CA VAL A 197 -21.44 10.35 -9.75
C VAL A 197 -19.99 10.49 -9.31
N ALA A 198 -19.26 11.41 -9.94
CA ALA A 198 -17.90 11.75 -9.54
C ALA A 198 -17.93 12.44 -8.17
N GLN A 199 -17.12 11.94 -7.24
CA GLN A 199 -17.01 12.46 -5.88
C GLN A 199 -15.68 13.20 -5.68
N GLY A 200 -14.69 12.98 -6.55
CA GLY A 200 -13.37 13.56 -6.39
C GLY A 200 -12.28 12.84 -7.19
N VAL A 201 -11.03 13.07 -6.78
CA VAL A 201 -9.85 12.43 -7.35
C VAL A 201 -8.90 11.98 -6.24
N LEU A 202 -8.38 10.76 -6.39
CA LEU A 202 -7.32 10.20 -5.58
C LEU A 202 -6.00 10.34 -6.32
N ILE A 203 -5.03 10.99 -5.70
CA ILE A 203 -3.70 11.21 -6.25
C ILE A 203 -2.70 10.48 -5.37
N ILE A 204 -1.93 9.58 -5.97
CA ILE A 204 -0.78 8.92 -5.34
C ILE A 204 0.46 9.45 -6.05
N ASP A 205 1.44 9.96 -5.31
CA ASP A 205 2.70 10.43 -5.87
C ASP A 205 3.89 9.79 -5.17
N ALA A 206 4.99 9.66 -5.92
CA ALA A 206 6.22 9.02 -5.46
C ALA A 206 7.47 9.79 -5.90
N PRO A 207 8.55 9.74 -5.10
CA PRO A 207 9.72 10.58 -5.31
C PRO A 207 10.53 10.23 -6.56
N LYS A 208 10.48 8.99 -7.03
CA LYS A 208 11.22 8.56 -8.22
C LYS A 208 10.30 8.41 -9.43
N ALA A 209 10.82 8.76 -10.60
CA ALA A 209 10.17 8.43 -11.86
C ALA A 209 9.91 6.91 -11.96
N LYS A 210 8.78 6.53 -12.55
CA LYS A 210 8.31 5.15 -12.79
C LYS A 210 8.14 4.30 -11.53
N GLU A 211 8.22 4.87 -10.34
CA GLU A 211 8.07 4.11 -9.08
C GLU A 211 6.68 3.47 -8.99
N LEU A 212 5.66 4.17 -9.48
CA LEU A 212 4.27 3.72 -9.48
C LEU A 212 3.90 2.83 -10.68
N SER A 213 4.78 2.65 -11.67
CA SER A 213 4.47 1.94 -12.93
C SER A 213 4.06 0.47 -12.78
N LYS A 214 4.43 -0.16 -11.66
CA LYS A 214 4.10 -1.56 -11.34
C LYS A 214 2.82 -1.73 -10.54
N VAL A 215 2.25 -0.64 -10.04
CA VAL A 215 0.98 -0.66 -9.31
C VAL A 215 -0.11 -1.06 -10.30
N ARG A 216 -1.08 -1.87 -9.86
CA ARG A 216 -2.20 -2.26 -10.74
C ARG A 216 -3.28 -1.16 -10.70
N LYS A 217 -3.73 -0.69 -11.87
CA LYS A 217 -4.83 0.30 -11.97
C LYS A 217 -6.08 -0.12 -11.20
N SER A 218 -6.50 -1.37 -11.38
CA SER A 218 -7.69 -1.93 -10.73
C SER A 218 -7.59 -1.88 -9.21
N TYR A 219 -6.40 -2.09 -8.66
CA TYR A 219 -6.19 -2.00 -7.22
C TYR A 219 -6.45 -0.57 -6.72
N VAL A 220 -5.92 0.43 -7.41
CA VAL A 220 -6.11 1.84 -7.03
C VAL A 220 -7.55 2.30 -7.22
N LEU A 221 -8.22 1.84 -8.29
CA LEU A 221 -9.63 2.12 -8.51
C LEU A 221 -10.52 1.61 -7.38
N VAL A 222 -10.23 0.43 -6.81
CA VAL A 222 -10.98 -0.07 -5.64
C VAL A 222 -10.93 0.95 -4.50
N PHE A 223 -9.74 1.44 -4.15
CA PHE A 223 -9.60 2.46 -3.10
C PHE A 223 -10.28 3.78 -3.48
N ALA A 224 -10.10 4.25 -4.71
CA ALA A 224 -10.72 5.49 -5.18
C ALA A 224 -12.26 5.41 -5.12
N HIS A 225 -12.85 4.30 -5.55
CA HIS A 225 -14.31 4.10 -5.49
C HIS A 225 -14.82 3.88 -4.07
N MET A 226 -14.07 3.22 -3.19
CA MET A 226 -14.42 3.13 -1.78
C MET A 226 -14.43 4.50 -1.11
N ILE A 227 -13.40 5.33 -1.36
CA ILE A 227 -13.34 6.71 -0.88
C ILE A 227 -14.50 7.52 -1.45
N GLY A 228 -14.78 7.41 -2.74
CA GLY A 228 -15.92 8.09 -3.39
C GLY A 228 -17.25 7.70 -2.76
N THR A 229 -17.50 6.40 -2.61
CA THR A 229 -18.73 5.88 -1.98
C THR A 229 -18.88 6.35 -0.54
N ALA A 230 -17.81 6.29 0.26
CA ALA A 230 -17.84 6.79 1.64
C ALA A 230 -18.14 8.29 1.68
N THR A 231 -17.57 9.08 0.77
CA THR A 231 -17.82 10.53 0.65
C THR A 231 -19.29 10.82 0.35
N ALA A 232 -19.88 10.09 -0.60
CA ALA A 232 -21.29 10.24 -0.93
C ALA A 232 -22.21 9.88 0.25
N LEU A 233 -21.90 8.79 0.98
CA LEU A 233 -22.63 8.39 2.18
C LEU A 233 -22.52 9.44 3.29
N GLY A 234 -21.31 9.94 3.56
CA GLY A 234 -21.09 10.94 4.60
C GLY A 234 -21.77 12.28 4.29
N ARG A 235 -21.78 12.71 3.01
CA ARG A 235 -22.52 13.91 2.58
C ARG A 235 -24.02 13.75 2.76
N ARG A 236 -24.56 12.57 2.42
CA ARG A 236 -25.98 12.27 2.62
C ARG A 236 -26.34 12.26 4.10
N ALA A 237 -25.55 11.57 4.93
CA ALA A 237 -25.77 11.48 6.36
C ALA A 237 -25.68 12.85 7.07
N ALA A 238 -24.89 13.79 6.54
CA ALA A 238 -24.80 15.15 7.08
C ALA A 238 -25.93 16.09 6.62
N ALA A 239 -26.72 15.67 5.63
CA ALA A 239 -27.85 16.45 5.09
C ALA A 239 -29.20 16.03 5.68
N GLU A 240 -29.25 14.87 6.36
CA GLU A 240 -30.41 14.36 7.12
C GLU A 240 -30.40 14.93 8.54
#